data_AF-A0A101VJN6-F1
#
_entry.id   AF-A0A101VJN6-F1
#
_cell.length_a   1.000
_cell.length_b   1.000
_cell.length_c   1.000
_cell.angle_alpha   90.00
_cell.angle_beta   90.00
_cell.angle_gamma   90.00
#
_symmetry.space_group_name_H-M   'P 1'
#
loop_
_entity.id
_entity.type
_entity.pdbx_description
1 polymer ?
#
loop_
_entity_poly.entity_id
_entity_poly.type
_entity_poly.pdbx_seq_one_letter_code
_entity_poly.pdbx_strand_id
1 'polypeptide(L)'
;MAIPTDMNSIVAGVAALSICESLLLAMGDLKIMDETEVIGVIADAASAHRGVGENHQDVALNNSVVVLLERIIAGGNSVRRA
;
A
#
# COMPACT_ATOMS: atom_id res chain seq x y z
N MET A 1 -6.72 -10.09 18.33
CA MET A 1 -6.48 -8.68 18.68
C MET A 1 -7.20 -7.85 17.62
N ALA A 2 -8.19 -7.05 18.02
CA ALA A 2 -9.03 -6.30 17.07
C ALA A 2 -8.25 -5.09 16.55
N ILE A 3 -8.28 -4.87 15.23
CA ILE A 3 -7.72 -3.67 14.61
C ILE A 3 -8.51 -2.46 15.15
N PRO A 4 -7.85 -1.39 15.64
CA PRO A 4 -8.53 -0.18 16.10
C PRO A 4 -9.44 0.34 14.99
N THR A 5 -10.74 0.41 15.29
CA THR A 5 -11.82 0.67 14.32
C THR A 5 -12.40 2.07 14.50
N ASP A 6 -11.66 2.98 15.12
CA ASP A 6 -12.14 4.34 15.31
C ASP A 6 -12.17 5.10 13.97
N MET A 7 -13.20 5.94 13.79
CA MET A 7 -13.42 6.68 12.55
C MET A 7 -12.22 7.53 12.15
N ASN A 8 -11.47 8.06 13.12
CA ASN A 8 -10.31 8.90 12.85
C ASN A 8 -9.16 8.08 12.23
N SER A 9 -8.93 6.84 12.71
CA SER A 9 -7.98 5.90 12.09
C SER A 9 -8.37 5.56 10.64
N ILE A 10 -9.65 5.33 10.37
CA ILE A 10 -10.14 5.07 9.00
C ILE A 10 -9.92 6.29 8.10
N VAL A 11 -10.30 7.50 8.56
CA VAL A 11 -10.10 8.75 7.81
C VAL A 11 -8.62 9.00 7.55
N ALA A 12 -7.76 8.77 8.53
CA ALA A 12 -6.31 8.89 8.37
C ALA A 12 -5.77 7.88 7.35
N GLY A 13 -6.24 6.63 7.36
CA GLY A 13 -5.84 5.60 6.40
C GLY A 13 -6.26 5.94 4.97
N VAL A 14 -7.50 6.42 4.77
CA VAL A 14 -7.97 6.87 3.45
C VAL A 14 -7.17 8.07 2.96
N ALA A 15 -6.92 9.06 3.82
CA ALA A 15 -6.11 10.23 3.47
C ALA A 15 -4.68 9.85 3.07
N ALA A 16 -4.04 8.95 3.83
CA ALA A 16 -2.70 8.46 3.53
C ALA A 16 -2.64 7.75 2.17
N LEU A 17 -3.62 6.88 1.87
CA LEU A 17 -3.69 6.20 0.58
C LEU A 17 -3.82 7.19 -0.58
N SER A 18 -4.73 8.17 -0.48
CA SER A 18 -4.92 9.18 -1.52
C SER A 18 -3.67 10.05 -1.75
N ILE A 19 -2.91 10.34 -0.70
CA ILE A 19 -1.63 11.07 -0.81
C ILE A 19 -0.61 10.19 -1.55
N CYS A 20 -0.46 8.92 -1.17
CA CYS A 20 0.45 8.00 -1.85
C CYS A 20 0.09 7.80 -3.32
N GLU A 21 -1.18 7.66 -3.66
CA GLU A 21 -1.64 7.56 -5.05
C GLU A 21 -1.28 8.82 -5.84
N SER A 22 -1.51 10.01 -5.27
CA SER A 22 -1.16 11.28 -5.91
C SER A 22 0.34 11.41 -6.15
N LEU A 23 1.16 10.96 -5.19
CA LEU A 23 2.63 10.96 -5.32
C LEU A 23 3.10 10.00 -6.41
N LEU A 24 2.60 8.75 -6.44
CA LEU A 24 2.98 7.77 -7.46
C LEU A 24 2.59 8.24 -8.86
N LEU A 25 1.39 8.82 -9.02
CA LEU A 25 0.97 9.44 -10.27
C LEU A 25 1.91 10.57 -10.70
N ALA A 26 2.25 11.49 -9.78
CA ALA A 26 3.18 12.58 -10.08
C ALA A 26 4.58 12.08 -10.47
N MET A 27 5.08 11.03 -9.81
CA MET A 27 6.36 10.41 -10.15
C MET A 27 6.34 9.77 -11.54
N GLY A 28 5.23 9.14 -11.93
CA GLY A 28 5.01 8.62 -13.28
C GLY A 28 4.93 9.73 -14.34
N ASP A 29 4.16 10.78 -14.08
CA ASP A 29 4.02 11.93 -14.99
C ASP A 29 5.36 12.65 -15.23
N LEU A 30 6.18 12.77 -14.18
CA LEU A 30 7.52 13.34 -14.24
C LEU A 30 8.57 12.37 -14.82
N LYS A 31 8.18 11.13 -15.17
CA LYS A 31 9.06 10.05 -15.65
C LYS A 31 10.23 9.75 -14.70
N ILE A 32 9.99 9.91 -13.41
CA ILE A 32 10.96 9.57 -12.34
C ILE A 32 10.93 8.06 -12.10
N MET A 33 9.76 7.43 -12.21
CA MET A 33 9.57 6.00 -12.11
C MET A 33 8.68 5.49 -13.25
N ASP A 34 9.04 4.37 -13.84
CA ASP A 34 8.15 3.62 -14.75
C ASP A 34 7.17 2.73 -13.97
N GLU A 35 6.21 2.12 -14.68
CA GLU A 35 5.19 1.25 -14.07
C GLU A 35 5.81 0.05 -13.34
N THR A 36 6.93 -0.48 -13.83
CA THR A 36 7.63 -1.63 -13.23
C THR A 36 8.26 -1.22 -11.90
N GLU A 37 8.86 -0.02 -11.85
CA GLU A 37 9.42 0.55 -10.62
C GLU A 37 8.33 0.84 -9.58
N VAL A 38 7.17 1.35 -10.00
CA VAL A 38 6.01 1.55 -9.11
C VAL A 38 5.55 0.20 -8.53
N ILE A 39 5.40 -0.83 -9.37
CA ILE A 39 5.04 -2.18 -8.91
C ILE A 39 6.11 -2.72 -7.94
N GLY A 40 7.39 -2.50 -8.23
CA GLY A 40 8.51 -2.91 -7.37
C GLY A 40 8.42 -2.30 -5.97
N VAL A 41 8.17 -0.99 -5.86
CA VAL A 41 8.00 -0.30 -4.58
C VAL A 41 6.85 -0.89 -3.77
N ILE A 42 5.71 -1.17 -4.41
CA ILE A 42 4.54 -1.75 -3.74
C ILE A 42 4.83 -3.20 -3.30
N ALA A 43 5.55 -3.97 -4.11
CA ALA A 43 5.95 -5.33 -3.78
C ALA A 43 6.95 -5.38 -2.61
N ASP A 44 7.88 -4.44 -2.56
CA ASP A 44 8.84 -4.28 -1.45
C ASP A 44 8.11 -3.94 -0.15
N ALA A 45 7.11 -3.04 -0.20
CA ALA A 45 6.26 -2.75 0.94
C ALA A 45 5.51 -4.01 1.44
N ALA A 46 4.95 -4.81 0.52
CA ALA A 46 4.28 -6.06 0.87
C ALA A 46 5.25 -7.07 1.50
N SER A 47 6.48 -7.16 0.97
CA SER A 47 7.54 -8.02 1.51
C SER A 47 7.93 -7.60 2.94
N ALA A 48 8.08 -6.30 3.19
CA ALA A 48 8.39 -5.78 4.52
C ALA A 48 7.32 -6.15 5.56
N HIS A 49 6.04 -6.08 5.20
CA HIS A 49 4.95 -6.48 6.09
C HIS A 49 4.85 -8.01 6.29
N ARG A 50 5.19 -8.82 5.27
CA ARG A 50 5.31 -10.29 5.42
C ARG A 50 6.46 -10.72 6.33
N GLY A 51 7.56 -9.95 6.33
CA GLY A 51 8.76 -10.27 7.10
C GLY A 51 8.62 -10.07 8.62
N VAL A 52 7.54 -9.46 9.09
CA VAL A 52 7.27 -9.27 10.52
C VAL A 52 6.79 -10.60 11.10
N GLY A 53 7.67 -11.31 11.80
CA GLY A 53 7.43 -12.67 12.30
C GLY A 53 6.16 -12.84 13.16
N GLU A 54 5.66 -14.09 13.23
CA GLU A 54 4.37 -14.47 13.83
C GLU A 54 4.19 -14.10 15.32
N ASN A 55 5.25 -13.67 16.00
CA ASN A 55 5.24 -13.26 17.40
C ASN A 55 4.91 -11.77 17.61
N HIS A 56 4.66 -11.00 16.54
CA HIS A 56 4.25 -9.61 16.66
C HIS A 56 2.75 -9.49 16.95
N GLN A 57 2.38 -8.57 17.84
CA GLN A 57 0.98 -8.29 18.20
C GLN A 57 0.11 -7.85 17.00
N ASP A 58 0.75 -7.45 15.91
CA ASP A 58 0.12 -6.86 14.72
C ASP A 58 0.09 -7.80 13.50
N VAL A 59 0.33 -9.10 13.65
CA VAL A 59 0.33 -10.06 12.52
C VAL A 59 -0.96 -9.97 11.69
N ALA A 60 -2.13 -9.81 12.32
CA ALA A 60 -3.40 -9.64 11.62
C ALA A 60 -3.47 -8.34 10.80
N LEU A 61 -2.88 -7.25 11.31
CA LEU A 61 -2.78 -5.98 10.61
C LEU A 61 -1.82 -6.12 9.42
N ASN A 62 -0.62 -6.65 9.65
CA ASN A 62 0.38 -6.87 8.60
C ASN A 62 -0.17 -7.72 7.46
N ASN A 63 -0.87 -8.83 7.77
CA ASN A 63 -1.52 -9.66 6.76
C ASN A 63 -2.59 -8.89 5.98
N SER A 64 -3.39 -8.07 6.65
CA SER A 64 -4.41 -7.24 5.99
C SER A 64 -3.78 -6.21 5.05
N VAL A 65 -2.65 -5.60 5.45
CA VAL A 65 -1.89 -4.68 4.61
C VAL A 65 -1.31 -5.39 3.39
N VAL A 66 -0.73 -6.58 3.55
CA VAL A 66 -0.20 -7.39 2.43
C VAL A 66 -1.29 -7.68 1.40
N VAL A 67 -2.47 -8.13 1.85
CA VAL A 67 -3.61 -8.40 0.96
C VAL A 67 -4.05 -7.14 0.21
N LEU A 68 -4.05 -5.98 0.87
CA LEU A 68 -4.39 -4.71 0.23
C LEU A 68 -3.36 -4.32 -0.85
N LEU A 69 -2.08 -4.42 -0.53
CA LEU A 69 -0.99 -4.10 -1.46
C LEU A 69 -1.01 -5.01 -2.70
N GLU A 70 -1.23 -6.32 -2.51
CA GLU A 70 -1.37 -7.26 -3.62
C GLU A 70 -2.58 -6.96 -4.50
N ARG A 71 -3.70 -6.51 -3.90
CA ARG A 71 -4.87 -6.05 -4.66
C ARG A 71 -4.59 -4.78 -5.46
N ILE A 72 -3.77 -3.86 -4.93
CA ILE A 72 -3.37 -2.65 -5.67
C ILE A 72 -2.54 -3.02 -6.89
N ILE A 73 -1.57 -3.93 -6.74
CA ILE A 73 -0.77 -4.48 -7.85
C ILE A 73 -1.67 -5.14 -8.89
N ALA A 74 -2.60 -6.00 -8.47
CA ALA A 74 -3.50 -6.72 -9.38
C ALA A 74 -4.53 -5.81 -10.08
N GLY A 75 -5.03 -4.80 -9.37
CA GLY A 75 -6.03 -3.86 -9.88
C GLY A 75 -5.46 -2.80 -10.83
N GLY A 76 -4.15 -2.53 -10.77
CA GLY A 76 -3.52 -1.43 -11.52
C GLY A 76 -4.05 -0.05 -11.12
N ASN A 77 -4.55 0.09 -9.89
CA ASN A 77 -5.11 1.35 -9.40
C ASN A 77 -4.05 2.44 -9.20
N SER A 78 -2.77 2.06 -9.10
CA SER A 78 -1.65 2.96 -8.80
C SER A 78 -1.19 3.79 -9.99
N VAL A 79 -1.49 3.38 -11.22
CA VAL A 79 -1.04 4.06 -12.44
C VAL A 79 -2.14 3.89 -13.47
N ARG A 80 -2.89 4.95 -13.78
CA ARG A 80 -3.94 4.90 -14.79
C ARG A 80 -3.36 4.30 -16.07
N ARG A 81 -3.91 3.15 -16.49
CA ARG A 81 -3.75 2.66 -17.86
C ARG A 81 -4.43 3.69 -18.76
N ALA A 82 -3.63 4.44 -19.51
CA ALA A 82 -4.10 5.27 -20.61
C ALA A 82 -4.62 4.38 -21.76
#